data_AF-A0A7J4FI25-F1
#
_entry.id   AF-A0A7J4FI25-F1
#
_cell.length_a   1.000
_cell.length_b   1.000
_cell.length_c   1.000
_cell.angle_alpha   90.00
_cell.angle_beta   90.00
_cell.angle_gamma   90.00
#
_symmetry.space_group_name_H-M   'P 1'
#
loop_
_entity.id
_entity.type
_entity.pdbx_description
1 polymer ?
#
loop_
_entity_poly.entity_id
_entity_poly.type
_entity_poly.pdbx_seq_one_letter_code
_entity_poly.pdbx_strand_id
1 'polypeptide(L)'
;MKRFGFSRKDETNIQPNLNVYNRLDRQGVIVTGDMISVEKLICVLRSSLDDAVFRNPLLIQRETIYQGSYESPIDKIQLSDFSSAISERHLRVDIEFPGLSKERLDEIRATVTPTIAGHHHYKACGNRVSSMVDLAERMLEEGCPREEVESLLNESIIGLFPKAGSRINLEHVKIDGRIFDLGLAQIMRFDRKNGRLILLRRFFKQGVYDGLKVQKDPEDYAVTEAVIGDLSFRTRYFSRDKEYKGTYININTPVELYPMKIRYVDLEADICVWPNGEIKKIDDEKLEEAVSRGLISERLAEISSREIEKNLNSISIEEEREAYRFL
;
A
#
# COMPACT_ATOMS: atom_id res chain seq x y z
N MET A 1 -38.52 -21.34 -26.13
CA MET A 1 -38.61 -22.22 -24.95
C MET A 1 -38.36 -21.35 -23.72
N LYS A 2 -39.36 -21.15 -22.86
CA LYS A 2 -39.29 -20.31 -21.65
C LYS A 2 -38.52 -21.06 -20.56
N ARG A 3 -37.36 -20.58 -20.11
CA ARG A 3 -36.68 -21.07 -18.90
C ARG A 3 -37.07 -20.14 -17.75
N PHE A 4 -37.85 -20.65 -16.80
CA PHE A 4 -38.14 -20.08 -15.47
C PHE A 4 -39.30 -19.10 -15.22
N GLY A 5 -40.38 -19.06 -16.01
CA GLY A 5 -41.74 -18.74 -15.48
C GLY A 5 -42.00 -17.47 -14.63
N PHE A 6 -41.04 -16.57 -14.45
CA PHE A 6 -41.22 -15.34 -13.70
C PHE A 6 -41.82 -14.30 -14.64
N SER A 7 -42.91 -13.68 -14.20
CA SER A 7 -43.40 -12.44 -14.80
C SER A 7 -42.23 -11.45 -14.78
N ARG A 8 -41.85 -10.89 -15.94
CA ARG A 8 -41.10 -9.63 -15.98
C ARG A 8 -42.00 -8.57 -15.36
N LYS A 9 -42.07 -8.53 -14.03
CA LYS A 9 -42.46 -7.33 -13.33
C LYS A 9 -41.41 -6.30 -13.74
N ASP A 10 -41.87 -5.15 -14.16
CA ASP A 10 -41.03 -3.99 -14.45
C ASP A 10 -39.95 -3.90 -13.37
N GLU A 11 -38.70 -4.19 -13.76
CA GLU A 11 -37.53 -3.79 -13.00
C GLU A 11 -37.55 -2.27 -13.05
N THR A 12 -38.36 -1.66 -12.18
CA THR A 12 -38.20 -0.27 -11.78
C THR A 12 -36.71 -0.05 -11.58
N ASN A 13 -36.20 1.04 -12.14
CA ASN A 13 -34.84 1.57 -12.03
C ASN A 13 -34.36 1.63 -10.57
N ILE A 14 -34.10 0.49 -9.92
CA ILE A 14 -33.51 0.42 -8.59
C ILE A 14 -32.03 0.62 -8.81
N GLN A 15 -31.61 1.88 -8.79
CA GLN A 15 -30.20 2.18 -8.71
C GLN A 15 -29.71 1.74 -7.32
N PRO A 16 -28.63 0.95 -7.25
CA PRO A 16 -28.09 0.54 -5.96
C PRO A 16 -27.55 1.76 -5.22
N ASN A 17 -27.71 1.77 -3.90
CA ASN A 17 -27.18 2.81 -3.02
C ASN A 17 -25.64 2.95 -3.08
N LEU A 18 -24.96 1.85 -3.46
CA LEU A 18 -23.52 1.77 -3.62
C LEU A 18 -23.18 1.05 -4.93
N ASN A 19 -22.24 1.62 -5.67
CA ASN A 19 -21.55 0.97 -6.77
C ASN A 19 -20.07 0.81 -6.40
N VAL A 20 -19.55 -0.40 -6.52
CA VAL A 20 -18.16 -0.74 -6.22
C VAL A 20 -17.48 -1.21 -7.50
N TYR A 21 -16.36 -0.59 -7.84
CA TYR A 21 -15.57 -0.91 -9.01
C TYR A 21 -14.15 -1.24 -8.61
N ASN A 22 -13.51 -2.19 -9.27
CA ASN A 22 -12.08 -2.42 -9.07
C ASN A 22 -11.29 -1.20 -9.59
N ARG A 23 -10.24 -0.81 -8.86
CA ARG A 23 -9.22 0.09 -9.41
C ARG A 23 -8.54 -0.59 -10.61
N LEU A 24 -8.06 0.22 -11.56
CA LEU A 24 -7.38 -0.30 -12.77
C LEU A 24 -6.11 -1.09 -12.43
N ASP A 25 -5.40 -0.68 -11.39
CA ASP A 25 -4.20 -1.36 -10.87
C ASP A 25 -4.53 -2.60 -10.00
N ARG A 26 -5.83 -2.84 -9.71
CA ARG A 26 -6.34 -3.90 -8.84
C ARG A 26 -5.77 -3.89 -7.42
N GLN A 27 -5.28 -2.73 -6.97
CA GLN A 27 -4.79 -2.53 -5.61
C GLN A 27 -5.90 -2.13 -4.64
N GLY A 28 -7.17 -2.17 -5.07
CA GLY A 28 -8.31 -1.79 -4.26
C GLY A 28 -9.53 -1.46 -5.10
N VAL A 29 -10.41 -0.62 -4.59
CA VAL A 29 -11.72 -0.33 -5.18
C VAL A 29 -12.06 1.16 -5.21
N ILE A 30 -12.87 1.56 -6.18
CA ILE A 30 -13.54 2.85 -6.23
C ILE A 30 -15.00 2.62 -5.88
N VAL A 31 -15.47 3.30 -4.85
CA VAL A 31 -16.85 3.25 -4.38
C VAL A 31 -17.55 4.55 -4.72
N THR A 32 -18.76 4.46 -5.26
CA THR A 32 -19.64 5.62 -5.48
C THR A 32 -21.03 5.35 -4.94
N GLY A 33 -21.69 6.36 -4.37
CA GLY A 33 -23.03 6.17 -3.81
C GLY A 33 -23.51 7.34 -2.97
N ASP A 34 -24.66 7.16 -2.33
CA ASP A 34 -25.18 8.15 -1.38
C ASP A 34 -24.29 8.26 -0.13
N MET A 35 -24.31 9.43 0.51
CA MET A 35 -23.44 9.75 1.64
C MET A 35 -23.55 8.73 2.79
N ILE A 36 -24.78 8.37 3.16
CA ILE A 36 -25.03 7.48 4.31
C ILE A 36 -24.47 6.10 4.04
N SER A 37 -24.69 5.56 2.84
CA SER A 37 -24.23 4.23 2.47
C SER A 37 -22.70 4.18 2.34
N VAL A 38 -22.07 5.22 1.79
CA VAL A 38 -20.61 5.31 1.69
C VAL A 38 -19.96 5.41 3.07
N GLU A 39 -20.50 6.23 3.98
CA GLU A 39 -20.00 6.33 5.35
C GLU A 39 -20.12 5.00 6.11
N LYS A 40 -21.25 4.30 5.98
CA LYS A 40 -21.42 2.97 6.58
C LYS A 40 -20.38 1.99 6.05
N LEU A 41 -20.11 1.99 4.75
CA LEU A 41 -19.07 1.12 4.18
C LEU A 41 -17.69 1.45 4.74
N ILE A 42 -17.32 2.74 4.80
CA ILE A 42 -16.04 3.16 5.38
C ILE A 42 -15.92 2.67 6.83
N CYS A 43 -16.96 2.82 7.65
CA CYS A 43 -16.97 2.33 9.02
C CYS A 43 -16.73 0.81 9.10
N VAL A 44 -17.44 0.03 8.27
CA VAL A 44 -17.25 -1.43 8.21
C VAL A 44 -15.81 -1.78 7.81
N LEU A 45 -15.29 -1.17 6.75
CA LEU A 45 -13.94 -1.44 6.26
C LEU A 45 -12.87 -1.05 7.29
N ARG A 46 -12.97 0.12 7.92
CA ARG A 46 -12.02 0.54 8.97
C ARG A 46 -12.03 -0.37 10.20
N SER A 47 -13.20 -0.91 10.56
CA SER A 47 -13.30 -1.85 11.67
C SER A 47 -12.77 -3.25 11.33
N SER A 48 -12.68 -3.58 10.04
CA SER A 48 -12.36 -4.92 9.56
C SER A 48 -10.95 -5.05 8.97
N LEU A 49 -10.36 -3.95 8.51
CA LEU A 49 -9.12 -3.92 7.75
C LEU A 49 -8.10 -3.00 8.43
N ASP A 50 -6.90 -3.53 8.65
CA ASP A 50 -5.90 -2.89 9.48
C ASP A 50 -5.16 -1.77 8.75
N ASP A 51 -4.83 -1.96 7.47
CA ASP A 51 -3.95 -1.08 6.69
C ASP A 51 -4.64 -0.41 5.48
N ALA A 52 -5.97 -0.48 5.38
CA ALA A 52 -6.71 0.15 4.28
C ALA A 52 -6.55 1.68 4.27
N VAL A 53 -6.39 2.24 3.06
CA VAL A 53 -6.21 3.68 2.84
C VAL A 53 -7.41 4.24 2.07
N PHE A 54 -8.04 5.30 2.61
CA PHE A 54 -9.29 5.88 2.14
C PHE A 54 -9.06 7.28 1.56
N ARG A 55 -9.15 7.42 0.24
CA ARG A 55 -8.94 8.69 -0.46
C ARG A 55 -10.28 9.22 -0.95
N ASN A 56 -10.68 10.40 -0.50
CA ASN A 56 -11.89 11.06 -0.99
C ASN A 56 -11.55 12.37 -1.72
N PRO A 57 -11.58 12.39 -3.07
CA PRO A 57 -11.28 13.59 -3.84
C PRO A 57 -12.18 14.79 -3.50
N LEU A 58 -13.44 14.55 -3.11
CA LEU A 58 -14.43 15.60 -2.85
C LEU A 58 -14.25 16.25 -1.46
N LEU A 59 -13.74 15.50 -0.48
CA LEU A 59 -13.36 16.05 0.83
C LEU A 59 -12.02 16.80 0.74
N ILE A 60 -11.03 16.23 0.04
CA ILE A 60 -9.72 16.87 -0.15
C ILE A 60 -9.85 18.23 -0.88
N GLN A 61 -10.74 18.33 -1.88
CA GLN A 61 -11.01 19.61 -2.56
C GLN A 61 -11.65 20.65 -1.63
N ARG A 62 -12.56 20.26 -0.71
CA ARG A 62 -13.14 21.18 0.26
C ARG A 62 -12.07 21.70 1.22
N GLU A 63 -11.23 20.83 1.77
CA GLU A 63 -10.14 21.23 2.68
C GLU A 63 -9.13 22.17 2.03
N THR A 64 -8.79 21.93 0.76
CA THR A 64 -7.85 22.81 0.02
C THR A 64 -8.44 24.21 -0.20
N ILE A 65 -9.77 24.32 -0.35
CA ILE A 65 -10.47 25.61 -0.44
C ILE A 65 -10.51 26.32 0.92
N TYR A 66 -10.71 25.59 2.02
CA TYR A 66 -10.76 26.16 3.38
C TYR A 66 -9.37 26.49 3.97
N GLN A 67 -8.31 25.75 3.62
CA GLN A 67 -6.93 26.09 4.00
C GLN A 67 -6.39 27.34 3.27
N GLY A 68 -7.07 27.79 2.20
CA GLY A 68 -6.77 29.05 1.52
C GLY A 68 -7.38 30.30 2.16
N SER A 69 -8.20 30.16 3.21
CA SER A 69 -8.88 31.27 3.87
C SER A 69 -8.63 31.26 5.39
N TYR A 70 -7.41 31.63 5.80
CA TYR A 70 -7.19 32.13 7.16
C TYR A 70 -7.73 33.56 7.24
N GLU A 71 -9.01 33.69 7.55
CA GLU A 71 -9.57 34.83 8.27
C GLU A 71 -10.88 34.38 8.94
N SER A 72 -10.88 34.35 10.26
CA SER A 72 -12.10 34.21 11.07
C SER A 72 -12.95 35.48 10.89
N PRO A 73 -14.29 35.41 10.95
CA PRO A 73 -14.92 35.36 12.26
C PRO A 73 -16.19 34.50 12.37
N ILE A 74 -16.41 34.09 13.61
CA ILE A 74 -17.66 33.66 14.22
C ILE A 74 -18.83 34.54 13.73
N ASP A 75 -19.81 33.94 13.04
CA ASP A 75 -21.23 34.16 13.31
C ASP A 75 -22.15 33.28 12.45
N LYS A 76 -23.07 32.58 13.14
CA LYS A 76 -24.37 32.09 12.68
C LYS A 76 -24.45 31.54 11.25
N ILE A 77 -24.13 30.27 11.07
CA ILE A 77 -24.75 29.50 9.98
C ILE A 77 -25.87 28.65 10.59
N GLN A 78 -27.11 29.02 10.26
CA GLN A 78 -28.30 28.29 10.68
C GLN A 78 -28.24 26.86 10.13
N LEU A 79 -28.45 25.89 11.01
CA LEU A 79 -28.52 24.45 10.70
C LEU A 79 -29.65 24.08 9.71
N SER A 80 -30.49 25.03 9.30
CA SER A 80 -31.66 24.81 8.43
C SER A 80 -31.35 24.89 6.94
N ASP A 81 -30.25 25.50 6.52
CA ASP A 81 -29.94 25.69 5.08
C ASP A 81 -29.06 24.57 4.50
N PHE A 82 -28.60 23.63 5.35
CA PHE A 82 -27.79 22.49 4.92
C PHE A 82 -28.61 21.29 4.42
N SER A 83 -29.90 21.19 4.75
CA SER A 83 -30.66 19.96 4.47
C SER A 83 -31.17 19.86 3.03
N SER A 84 -31.25 20.97 2.29
CA SER A 84 -31.88 21.00 0.95
C SER A 84 -30.89 20.83 -0.21
N ALA A 85 -29.58 20.98 0.03
CA ALA A 85 -28.54 20.84 -1.01
C ALA A 85 -27.77 19.50 -0.98
N ILE A 86 -28.08 18.62 -0.03
CA ILE A 86 -27.43 17.30 0.14
C ILE A 86 -28.05 16.22 -0.76
N SER A 87 -29.22 16.50 -1.36
CA SER A 87 -30.09 15.51 -2.01
C SER A 87 -29.51 14.78 -3.23
N GLU A 88 -28.38 15.18 -3.83
CA GLU A 88 -27.89 14.53 -5.06
C GLU A 88 -26.35 14.41 -5.17
N ARG A 89 -25.58 14.61 -4.10
CA ARG A 89 -24.12 14.41 -4.19
C ARG A 89 -23.76 12.94 -3.98
N HIS A 90 -23.60 12.21 -5.08
CA HIS A 90 -22.91 10.92 -5.06
C HIS A 90 -21.47 11.13 -4.59
N LEU A 91 -21.11 10.56 -3.45
CA LEU A 91 -19.74 10.54 -2.99
C LEU A 91 -18.93 9.56 -3.84
N ARG A 92 -17.65 9.86 -4.02
CA ARG A 92 -16.67 8.96 -4.63
C ARG A 92 -15.51 8.78 -3.67
N VAL A 93 -15.21 7.54 -3.34
CA VAL A 93 -14.11 7.17 -2.46
C VAL A 93 -13.24 6.17 -3.18
N ASP A 94 -11.95 6.41 -3.18
CA ASP A 94 -10.92 5.53 -3.71
C ASP A 94 -10.23 4.85 -2.53
N ILE A 95 -10.30 3.53 -2.47
CA ILE A 95 -9.83 2.73 -1.35
C ILE A 95 -8.69 1.84 -1.85
N GLU A 96 -7.52 1.94 -1.24
CA GLU A 96 -6.40 1.04 -1.47
C GLU A 96 -6.32 -0.01 -0.36
N PHE A 97 -6.05 -1.26 -0.76
CA PHE A 97 -5.92 -2.41 0.12
C PHE A 97 -4.47 -2.94 0.05
N PRO A 98 -3.62 -2.58 1.01
CA PRO A 98 -2.27 -3.15 1.13
C PRO A 98 -2.31 -4.57 1.73
N GLY A 99 -1.14 -5.13 2.01
CA GLY A 99 -0.95 -6.55 2.33
C GLY A 99 -1.90 -7.12 3.39
N LEU A 100 -2.06 -6.47 4.54
CA LEU A 100 -2.92 -7.00 5.63
C LEU A 100 -4.39 -6.99 5.21
N SER A 101 -4.83 -5.94 4.52
CA SER A 101 -6.19 -5.84 3.98
C SER A 101 -6.45 -6.92 2.94
N LYS A 102 -5.50 -7.17 2.02
CA LYS A 102 -5.62 -8.22 1.00
C LYS A 102 -5.78 -9.60 1.64
N GLU A 103 -4.93 -9.91 2.60
CA GLU A 103 -4.99 -11.17 3.35
C GLU A 103 -6.34 -11.33 4.06
N ARG A 104 -6.78 -10.30 4.79
CA ARG A 104 -8.07 -10.33 5.48
C ARG A 104 -9.26 -10.47 4.53
N LEU A 105 -9.21 -9.84 3.36
CA LEU A 105 -10.24 -9.98 2.34
C LEU A 105 -10.23 -11.37 1.70
N ASP A 106 -9.06 -11.99 1.51
CA ASP A 106 -8.94 -13.39 1.07
C ASP A 106 -9.57 -14.36 2.09
N GLU A 107 -9.33 -14.14 3.39
CA GLU A 107 -9.96 -14.93 4.46
C GLU A 107 -11.48 -14.82 4.42
N ILE A 108 -12.02 -13.60 4.32
CA ILE A 108 -13.47 -13.37 4.23
C ILE A 108 -14.03 -14.04 2.97
N ARG A 109 -13.35 -13.91 1.82
CA ARG A 109 -13.73 -14.56 0.56
C ARG A 109 -13.81 -16.08 0.70
N ALA A 110 -12.85 -16.69 1.39
CA ALA A 110 -12.80 -18.14 1.61
C ALA A 110 -14.00 -18.68 2.42
N THR A 111 -14.72 -17.82 3.16
CA THR A 111 -15.95 -18.23 3.88
C THR A 111 -17.17 -18.37 2.99
N VAL A 112 -17.16 -17.77 1.78
CA VAL A 112 -18.33 -17.71 0.89
C VAL A 112 -18.10 -18.38 -0.46
N THR A 113 -16.85 -18.56 -0.89
CA THR A 113 -16.50 -19.22 -2.16
C THR A 113 -15.15 -19.92 -2.08
N PRO A 114 -14.95 -21.05 -2.79
CA PRO A 114 -13.62 -21.59 -3.01
C PRO A 114 -12.70 -20.54 -3.63
N THR A 115 -11.52 -20.35 -3.06
CA THR A 115 -10.56 -19.32 -3.44
C THR A 115 -9.15 -19.81 -3.14
N ILE A 116 -8.17 -19.40 -3.92
CA ILE A 116 -6.76 -19.66 -3.61
C ILE A 116 -6.28 -18.74 -2.46
N ALA A 117 -5.24 -19.15 -1.74
CA ALA A 117 -4.50 -18.23 -0.87
C ALA A 117 -3.83 -17.10 -1.69
N GLY A 118 -3.87 -15.87 -1.18
CA GLY A 118 -3.26 -14.71 -1.84
C GLY A 118 -3.98 -14.25 -3.10
N HIS A 119 -5.28 -14.54 -3.24
CA HIS A 119 -6.08 -14.17 -4.43
C HIS A 119 -5.91 -12.70 -4.78
N HIS A 120 -6.16 -11.77 -3.85
CA HIS A 120 -6.08 -10.34 -4.16
C HIS A 120 -4.67 -9.92 -4.60
N HIS A 121 -3.63 -10.48 -3.98
CA HIS A 121 -2.24 -10.22 -4.36
C HIS A 121 -1.95 -10.69 -5.80
N TYR A 122 -2.27 -11.95 -6.12
CA TYR A 122 -2.02 -12.52 -7.44
C TYR A 122 -2.88 -11.88 -8.55
N LYS A 123 -4.11 -11.44 -8.24
CA LYS A 123 -4.94 -10.69 -9.20
C LYS A 123 -4.31 -9.34 -9.57
N ALA A 124 -3.52 -8.75 -8.67
CA ALA A 124 -2.77 -7.51 -8.90
C ALA A 124 -1.40 -7.73 -9.60
N CYS A 125 -0.94 -8.98 -9.78
CA CYS A 125 0.30 -9.33 -10.49
C CYS A 125 0.19 -9.27 -12.04
N GLY A 126 -0.74 -8.48 -12.56
CA GLY A 126 -0.99 -8.32 -13.99
C GLY A 126 -1.84 -9.42 -14.61
N ASN A 127 -2.19 -9.22 -15.89
CA ASN A 127 -3.20 -10.05 -16.57
C ASN A 127 -2.83 -11.53 -16.63
N ARG A 128 -1.55 -11.85 -16.88
CA ARG A 128 -1.10 -13.25 -17.00
C ARG A 128 -1.31 -14.03 -15.71
N VAL A 129 -0.84 -13.50 -14.58
CA VAL A 129 -0.99 -14.16 -13.27
C VAL A 129 -2.46 -14.22 -12.89
N SER A 130 -3.19 -13.11 -13.09
CA SER A 130 -4.63 -13.06 -12.84
C SER A 130 -5.42 -14.13 -13.59
N SER A 131 -5.13 -14.38 -14.88
CA SER A 131 -5.84 -15.41 -15.63
C SER A 131 -5.54 -16.82 -15.10
N MET A 132 -4.34 -17.06 -14.56
CA MET A 132 -4.00 -18.32 -13.91
C MET A 132 -4.73 -18.50 -12.58
N VAL A 133 -4.94 -17.42 -11.82
CA VAL A 133 -5.81 -17.42 -10.64
C VAL A 133 -7.23 -17.81 -11.01
N ASP A 134 -7.79 -17.21 -12.07
CA ASP A 134 -9.16 -17.52 -12.52
C ASP A 134 -9.30 -19.00 -12.93
N LEU A 135 -8.26 -19.59 -13.53
CA LEU A 135 -8.25 -21.02 -13.85
C LEU A 135 -8.16 -21.88 -12.58
N ALA A 136 -7.25 -21.53 -11.66
CA ALA A 136 -7.09 -22.25 -10.40
C ALA A 136 -8.38 -22.26 -9.57
N GLU A 137 -9.08 -21.12 -9.47
CA GLU A 137 -10.35 -21.04 -8.75
C GLU A 137 -11.45 -21.88 -9.39
N ARG A 138 -11.52 -21.95 -10.73
CA ARG A 138 -12.44 -22.86 -11.41
C ARG A 138 -12.16 -24.32 -11.10
N MET A 139 -10.88 -24.72 -11.01
CA MET A 139 -10.52 -26.07 -10.59
C MET A 139 -11.00 -26.37 -9.16
N LEU A 140 -10.89 -25.40 -8.24
CA LEU A 140 -11.45 -25.54 -6.89
C LEU A 140 -12.97 -25.67 -6.90
N GLU A 141 -13.67 -24.88 -7.74
CA GLU A 141 -15.13 -24.99 -7.93
C GLU A 141 -15.55 -26.35 -8.48
N GLU A 142 -14.74 -26.96 -9.35
CA GLU A 142 -14.93 -28.31 -9.89
C GLU A 142 -14.56 -29.43 -8.89
N GLY A 143 -14.06 -29.08 -7.71
CA GLY A 143 -13.75 -30.02 -6.63
C GLY A 143 -12.34 -30.61 -6.66
N CYS A 144 -11.41 -30.01 -7.41
CA CYS A 144 -10.01 -30.40 -7.36
C CYS A 144 -9.41 -30.15 -5.95
N PRO A 145 -8.48 -31.00 -5.47
CA PRO A 145 -7.82 -30.80 -4.19
C PRO A 145 -7.06 -29.46 -4.13
N ARG A 146 -7.28 -28.69 -3.05
CA ARG A 146 -6.67 -27.35 -2.90
C ARG A 146 -5.15 -27.35 -3.02
N GLU A 147 -4.49 -28.28 -2.33
CA GLU A 147 -3.02 -28.37 -2.32
C GLU A 147 -2.45 -28.59 -3.72
N GLU A 148 -3.09 -29.43 -4.54
CA GLU A 148 -2.68 -29.70 -5.91
C GLU A 148 -2.87 -28.45 -6.80
N VAL A 149 -4.03 -27.79 -6.68
CA VAL A 149 -4.32 -26.56 -7.44
C VAL A 149 -3.33 -25.44 -7.09
N GLU A 150 -3.04 -25.23 -5.80
CA GLU A 150 -2.12 -24.20 -5.34
C GLU A 150 -0.67 -24.53 -5.74
N SER A 151 -0.25 -25.80 -5.70
CA SER A 151 1.06 -26.24 -6.19
C SER A 151 1.23 -25.96 -7.69
N LEU A 152 0.24 -26.36 -8.50
CA LEU A 152 0.26 -26.15 -9.96
C LEU A 152 0.25 -24.66 -10.32
N LEU A 153 -0.54 -23.85 -9.59
CA LEU A 153 -0.54 -22.40 -9.77
C LEU A 153 0.85 -21.83 -9.47
N ASN A 154 1.45 -22.21 -8.33
CA ASN A 154 2.78 -21.73 -7.94
C ASN A 154 3.83 -22.11 -8.99
N GLU A 155 3.87 -23.37 -9.44
CA GLU A 155 4.77 -23.82 -10.51
C GLU A 155 4.59 -23.01 -11.81
N SER A 156 3.36 -22.65 -12.12
CA SER A 156 3.01 -21.89 -13.33
C SER A 156 3.43 -20.41 -13.28
N ILE A 157 3.51 -19.81 -12.09
CA ILE A 157 3.75 -18.38 -11.92
C ILE A 157 5.13 -18.04 -11.33
N ILE A 158 5.80 -18.97 -10.64
CA ILE A 158 7.06 -18.70 -9.93
C ILE A 158 8.15 -18.13 -10.84
N GLY A 159 8.19 -18.57 -12.10
CA GLY A 159 9.12 -18.09 -13.12
C GLY A 159 8.87 -16.65 -13.60
N LEU A 160 7.70 -16.07 -13.28
CA LEU A 160 7.37 -14.68 -13.56
C LEU A 160 7.89 -13.74 -12.46
N PHE A 161 8.14 -14.27 -11.27
CA PHE A 161 8.64 -13.49 -10.15
C PHE A 161 10.17 -13.33 -10.24
N PRO A 162 10.69 -12.20 -9.76
CA PRO A 162 12.10 -11.89 -9.85
C PRO A 162 12.95 -12.83 -9.00
N LYS A 163 14.23 -12.96 -9.35
CA LYS A 163 15.23 -13.76 -8.63
C LYS A 163 16.48 -12.93 -8.36
N ALA A 164 17.42 -13.47 -7.59
CA ALA A 164 18.73 -12.85 -7.47
C ALA A 164 19.35 -12.61 -8.87
N GLY A 165 19.90 -11.42 -9.07
CA GLY A 165 20.38 -10.91 -10.35
C GLY A 165 19.35 -10.14 -11.18
N SER A 166 18.05 -10.29 -10.92
CA SER A 166 17.00 -9.52 -11.61
C SER A 166 17.08 -8.02 -11.24
N ARG A 167 16.58 -7.17 -12.14
CA ARG A 167 16.31 -5.77 -11.84
C ARG A 167 14.83 -5.60 -11.51
N ILE A 168 14.53 -4.77 -10.52
CA ILE A 168 13.18 -4.56 -10.00
C ILE A 168 12.94 -3.08 -9.70
N ASN A 169 11.74 -2.59 -9.97
CA ASN A 169 11.35 -1.22 -9.60
C ASN A 169 10.92 -1.16 -8.14
N LEU A 170 11.07 0.01 -7.52
CA LEU A 170 10.51 0.29 -6.19
C LEU A 170 9.42 1.35 -6.38
N GLU A 171 8.16 0.93 -6.29
CA GLU A 171 7.00 1.82 -6.30
C GLU A 171 6.71 2.32 -4.90
N HIS A 172 6.94 3.62 -4.70
CA HIS A 172 6.64 4.34 -3.47
C HIS A 172 5.30 5.07 -3.64
N VAL A 173 4.26 4.57 -2.96
CA VAL A 173 2.91 5.10 -3.07
C VAL A 173 2.66 6.00 -1.86
N LYS A 174 2.28 7.26 -2.08
CA LYS A 174 1.90 8.16 -0.98
C LYS A 174 0.50 7.84 -0.49
N ILE A 175 0.17 8.23 0.75
CA ILE A 175 -1.17 8.11 1.31
C ILE A 175 -2.22 8.75 0.39
N ASP A 176 -1.91 9.87 -0.26
CA ASP A 176 -2.80 10.56 -1.20
C ASP A 176 -2.96 9.88 -2.58
N GLY A 177 -2.21 8.81 -2.84
CA GLY A 177 -2.29 8.00 -4.06
C GLY A 177 -1.32 8.38 -5.16
N ARG A 178 -0.49 9.41 -4.98
CA ARG A 178 0.63 9.67 -5.90
C ARG A 178 1.62 8.52 -5.85
N ILE A 179 2.07 8.07 -7.02
CA ILE A 179 3.04 6.98 -7.16
C ILE A 179 4.35 7.56 -7.65
N PHE A 180 5.43 7.29 -6.93
CA PHE A 180 6.79 7.64 -7.28
C PHE A 180 7.58 6.36 -7.61
N ASP A 181 8.19 6.32 -8.80
CA ASP A 181 9.16 5.28 -9.14
C ASP A 181 10.54 5.71 -8.65
N LEU A 182 11.08 4.99 -7.67
CA LEU A 182 12.41 5.29 -7.13
C LEU A 182 13.56 4.71 -7.97
N GLY A 183 13.23 4.17 -9.14
CA GLY A 183 14.15 3.60 -10.12
C GLY A 183 14.43 2.12 -9.92
N LEU A 184 15.14 1.55 -10.90
CA LEU A 184 15.56 0.14 -10.91
C LEU A 184 16.62 -0.13 -9.85
N ALA A 185 16.38 -1.15 -9.04
CA ALA A 185 17.37 -1.78 -8.18
C ALA A 185 17.75 -3.17 -8.71
N GLN A 186 18.98 -3.60 -8.48
CA GLN A 186 19.40 -4.97 -8.72
C GLN A 186 19.20 -5.79 -7.44
N ILE A 187 18.55 -6.95 -7.55
CA ILE A 187 18.42 -7.89 -6.43
C ILE A 187 19.75 -8.63 -6.29
N MET A 188 20.50 -8.33 -5.24
CA MET A 188 21.79 -8.97 -4.96
C MET A 188 21.60 -10.32 -4.29
N ARG A 189 20.70 -10.39 -3.30
CA ARG A 189 20.33 -11.61 -2.59
C ARG A 189 18.81 -11.68 -2.43
N PHE A 190 18.26 -12.87 -2.52
CA PHE A 190 16.86 -13.12 -2.25
C PHE A 190 16.69 -14.47 -1.55
N ASP A 191 16.35 -14.43 -0.28
CA ASP A 191 15.88 -15.59 0.47
C ASP A 191 14.36 -15.71 0.30
N ARG A 192 13.93 -16.60 -0.60
CA ARG A 192 12.50 -16.83 -0.88
C ARG A 192 11.75 -17.41 0.32
N LYS A 193 12.43 -18.14 1.21
CA LYS A 193 11.78 -18.78 2.35
C LYS A 193 11.37 -17.75 3.40
N ASN A 194 12.27 -16.81 3.68
CA ASN A 194 12.04 -15.76 4.68
C ASN A 194 11.59 -14.44 4.05
N GLY A 195 11.42 -14.37 2.72
CA GLY A 195 11.01 -13.16 2.01
C GLY A 195 12.03 -12.01 2.03
N ARG A 196 13.28 -12.26 2.44
CA ARG A 196 14.32 -11.21 2.61
C ARG A 196 15.03 -10.89 1.30
N LEU A 197 15.02 -9.62 0.90
CA LEU A 197 15.69 -9.08 -0.27
C LEU A 197 16.80 -8.10 0.13
N ILE A 198 17.94 -8.23 -0.56
CA ILE A 198 19.00 -7.21 -0.55
C ILE A 198 19.07 -6.61 -1.94
N LEU A 199 18.84 -5.31 -2.03
CA LEU A 199 18.75 -4.54 -3.26
C LEU A 199 19.91 -3.55 -3.35
N LEU A 200 20.46 -3.40 -4.54
CA LEU A 200 21.50 -2.42 -4.84
C LEU A 200 20.99 -1.39 -5.86
N ARG A 201 21.08 -0.11 -5.51
CA ARG A 201 20.88 1.01 -6.44
C ARG A 201 22.15 1.83 -6.53
N ARG A 202 22.50 2.28 -7.73
CA ARG A 202 23.63 3.21 -7.96
C ARG A 202 23.09 4.55 -8.45
N PHE A 203 23.61 5.64 -7.89
CA PHE A 203 23.23 6.99 -8.23
C PHE A 203 24.32 7.64 -9.08
N PHE A 204 23.92 8.33 -10.15
CA PHE A 204 24.85 8.97 -11.09
C PHE A 204 24.69 10.50 -11.15
N LYS A 205 23.66 11.03 -10.49
CA LYS A 205 23.36 12.47 -10.45
C LYS A 205 23.68 13.02 -9.06
N GLN A 206 24.25 14.20 -9.02
CA GLN A 206 24.37 14.98 -7.78
C GLN A 206 23.00 15.35 -7.23
N GLY A 207 22.93 15.60 -5.92
CA GLY A 207 21.74 16.11 -5.25
C GLY A 207 21.90 16.02 -3.74
N VAL A 208 20.78 15.88 -3.04
CA VAL A 208 20.73 15.66 -1.60
C VAL A 208 19.86 14.43 -1.34
N TYR A 209 20.18 13.65 -0.31
CA TYR A 209 19.27 12.68 0.26
C TYR A 209 18.36 13.42 1.24
N ASP A 210 17.16 13.82 0.80
CA ASP A 210 16.33 14.82 1.47
C ASP A 210 16.09 14.54 2.96
N GLY A 211 15.71 13.30 3.32
CA GLY A 211 15.49 12.91 4.71
C GLY A 211 16.74 12.99 5.59
N LEU A 212 17.92 12.70 5.03
CA LEU A 212 19.20 12.76 5.74
C LEU A 212 19.84 14.15 5.68
N LYS A 213 19.43 15.01 4.74
CA LYS A 213 20.09 16.28 4.37
C LYS A 213 21.59 16.12 4.11
N VAL A 214 22.00 14.95 3.59
CA VAL A 214 23.39 14.64 3.23
C VAL A 214 23.55 14.75 1.71
N GLN A 215 24.69 15.28 1.27
CA GLN A 215 25.03 15.40 -0.15
C GLN A 215 25.02 14.03 -0.82
N LYS A 216 24.38 13.94 -1.99
CA LYS A 216 24.41 12.79 -2.89
C LYS A 216 25.40 13.06 -4.01
N ASP A 217 26.38 12.17 -4.15
CA ASP A 217 27.45 12.30 -5.13
C ASP A 217 27.32 11.25 -6.24
N PRO A 218 27.89 11.49 -7.44
CA PRO A 218 27.92 10.47 -8.48
C PRO A 218 28.70 9.24 -7.99
N GLU A 219 28.19 8.07 -8.34
CA GLU A 219 28.69 6.75 -7.92
C GLU A 219 28.42 6.38 -6.47
N ASP A 220 27.71 7.22 -5.72
CA ASP A 220 27.06 6.76 -4.49
C ASP A 220 26.14 5.58 -4.80
N TYR A 221 25.93 4.74 -3.80
CA TYR A 221 25.02 3.62 -3.92
C TYR A 221 24.20 3.44 -2.64
N ALA A 222 23.02 2.83 -2.81
CA ALA A 222 22.13 2.46 -1.75
C ALA A 222 22.03 0.93 -1.66
N VAL A 223 22.16 0.41 -0.45
CA VAL A 223 21.83 -0.97 -0.12
C VAL A 223 20.51 -0.95 0.63
N THR A 224 19.46 -1.45 -0.02
CA THR A 224 18.14 -1.57 0.61
C THR A 224 17.93 -3.01 1.07
N GLU A 225 17.58 -3.17 2.33
CA GLU A 225 17.14 -4.42 2.93
C GLU A 225 15.65 -4.35 3.18
N ALA A 226 14.90 -5.26 2.58
CA ALA A 226 13.46 -5.36 2.71
C ALA A 226 13.05 -6.81 2.95
N VAL A 227 12.01 -7.01 3.74
CA VAL A 227 11.39 -8.32 3.95
C VAL A 227 9.93 -8.22 3.49
N ILE A 228 9.49 -9.15 2.65
CA ILE A 228 8.11 -9.19 2.17
C ILE A 228 7.18 -9.34 3.38
N GLY A 229 6.18 -8.47 3.49
CA GLY A 229 5.24 -8.44 4.60
C GLY A 229 5.62 -7.50 5.74
N ASP A 230 6.89 -7.07 5.85
CA ASP A 230 7.29 -6.13 6.89
C ASP A 230 6.72 -4.73 6.63
N LEU A 231 6.38 -4.03 7.71
CA LEU A 231 5.86 -2.65 7.73
C LEU A 231 6.97 -1.60 7.68
N SER A 232 8.21 -2.05 7.41
CA SER A 232 9.36 -1.18 7.28
C SER A 232 10.43 -1.81 6.40
N PHE A 233 11.27 -0.98 5.80
CA PHE A 233 12.49 -1.44 5.15
C PHE A 233 13.60 -0.39 5.32
N ARG A 234 14.85 -0.84 5.25
CA ARG A 234 16.02 -0.01 5.54
C ARG A 234 16.79 0.26 4.27
N THR A 235 17.10 1.52 4.00
CA THR A 235 17.97 1.93 2.90
C THR A 235 19.20 2.63 3.45
N ARG A 236 20.36 2.03 3.18
CA ARG A 236 21.66 2.49 3.67
C ARG A 236 22.43 3.11 2.52
N TYR A 237 22.88 4.34 2.69
CA TYR A 237 23.57 5.10 1.65
C TYR A 237 25.08 5.08 1.89
N PHE A 238 25.82 4.85 0.82
CA PHE A 238 27.28 4.80 0.84
C PHE A 238 27.86 5.65 -0.30
N SER A 239 29.05 6.19 -0.06
CA SER A 239 29.85 6.81 -1.11
C SER A 239 30.42 5.75 -2.07
N ARG A 240 31.01 6.20 -3.19
CA ARG A 240 31.79 5.33 -4.09
C ARG A 240 32.90 4.54 -3.38
N ASP A 241 33.45 5.12 -2.31
CA ASP A 241 34.56 4.57 -1.52
C ASP A 241 34.06 3.72 -0.33
N LYS A 242 32.75 3.43 -0.29
CA LYS A 242 32.07 2.65 0.75
C LYS A 242 31.94 3.36 2.10
N GLU A 243 32.16 4.67 2.14
CA GLU A 243 31.92 5.46 3.34
C GLU A 243 30.42 5.56 3.61
N TYR A 244 30.01 5.23 4.83
CA TYR A 244 28.61 5.28 5.25
C TYR A 244 28.12 6.73 5.37
N LYS A 245 27.04 7.06 4.66
CA LYS A 245 26.45 8.42 4.59
C LYS A 245 25.20 8.57 5.46
N GLY A 246 24.57 7.46 5.83
CA GLY A 246 23.37 7.43 6.66
C GLY A 246 22.38 6.33 6.24
N THR A 247 21.43 6.05 7.12
CA THR A 247 20.35 5.07 6.90
C THR A 247 19.02 5.76 7.00
N TYR A 248 18.15 5.41 6.06
CA TYR A 248 16.76 5.81 6.02
C TYR A 248 15.88 4.57 6.18
N ILE A 249 15.11 4.52 7.26
CA ILE A 249 14.15 3.46 7.54
C ILE A 249 12.76 4.03 7.25
N ASN A 250 12.13 3.49 6.21
CA ASN A 250 10.79 3.90 5.83
C ASN A 250 9.76 3.06 6.57
N ILE A 251 8.78 3.70 7.19
CA ILE A 251 7.61 3.03 7.79
C ILE A 251 6.47 3.09 6.79
N ASN A 252 5.94 1.92 6.46
CA ASN A 252 4.99 1.75 5.38
C ASN A 252 3.98 0.65 5.71
N THR A 253 2.98 0.50 4.86
CA THR A 253 2.17 -0.71 4.80
C THR A 253 3.02 -1.88 4.32
N PRO A 254 2.64 -3.15 4.57
CA PRO A 254 3.47 -4.30 4.27
C PRO A 254 4.13 -4.26 2.89
N VAL A 255 5.43 -4.55 2.84
CA VAL A 255 6.18 -4.61 1.58
C VAL A 255 5.67 -5.76 0.73
N GLU A 256 5.18 -5.46 -0.47
CA GLU A 256 4.65 -6.45 -1.41
C GLU A 256 5.59 -6.66 -2.60
N LEU A 257 5.85 -7.93 -2.94
CA LEU A 257 6.64 -8.29 -4.12
C LEU A 257 5.73 -8.64 -5.29
N TYR A 258 5.91 -7.96 -6.41
CA TYR A 258 5.23 -8.23 -7.68
C TYR A 258 6.25 -8.66 -8.75
N PRO A 259 5.81 -9.22 -9.90
CA PRO A 259 6.71 -9.70 -10.96
C PRO A 259 7.80 -8.72 -11.41
N MET A 260 7.51 -7.40 -11.40
CA MET A 260 8.44 -6.38 -11.90
C MET A 260 8.77 -5.29 -10.86
N LYS A 261 8.21 -5.36 -9.66
CA LYS A 261 8.30 -4.26 -8.69
C LYS A 261 8.14 -4.73 -7.26
N ILE A 262 8.71 -3.97 -6.34
CA ILE A 262 8.31 -3.93 -4.94
C ILE A 262 7.36 -2.75 -4.78
N ARG A 263 6.28 -2.92 -4.03
CA ARG A 263 5.29 -1.87 -3.78
C ARG A 263 4.93 -1.83 -2.30
N TYR A 264 4.69 -0.62 -1.81
CA TYR A 264 4.17 -0.33 -0.48
C TYR A 264 3.51 1.05 -0.50
N VAL A 265 2.60 1.30 0.45
CA VAL A 265 2.11 2.65 0.75
C VAL A 265 2.96 3.23 1.88
N ASP A 266 3.65 4.32 1.56
CA ASP A 266 4.41 5.13 2.48
C ASP A 266 3.47 5.81 3.49
N LEU A 267 3.73 5.61 4.78
CA LEU A 267 2.94 6.21 5.85
C LEU A 267 3.50 7.56 6.31
N GLU A 268 4.49 8.07 5.59
CA GLU A 268 5.14 9.36 5.82
C GLU A 268 5.73 9.52 7.22
N ALA A 269 6.02 8.40 7.88
CA ALA A 269 6.76 8.34 9.13
C ALA A 269 8.08 7.62 8.86
N ASP A 270 9.19 8.26 9.20
CA ASP A 270 10.51 7.75 8.85
C ASP A 270 11.48 7.84 10.02
N ILE A 271 12.52 6.99 10.00
CA ILE A 271 13.63 7.06 10.95
C ILE A 271 14.91 7.27 10.16
N CYS A 272 15.65 8.32 10.53
CA CYS A 272 16.95 8.63 9.96
C CYS A 272 18.05 8.32 10.97
N VAL A 273 19.13 7.71 10.50
CA VAL A 273 20.34 7.39 11.27
C VAL A 273 21.54 8.03 10.57
N TRP A 274 22.30 8.85 11.28
CA TRP A 274 23.48 9.52 10.73
C TRP A 274 24.79 8.84 11.13
N PRO A 275 25.89 9.09 10.40
CA PRO A 275 27.19 8.49 10.70
C PRO A 275 27.74 8.81 12.09
N ASN A 276 27.34 9.93 12.70
CA ASN A 276 27.70 10.30 14.07
C ASN A 276 26.95 9.50 15.16
N GLY A 277 26.04 8.61 14.78
CA GLY A 277 25.20 7.84 15.70
C GLY A 277 23.90 8.55 16.11
N GLU A 278 23.63 9.74 15.59
CA GLU A 278 22.35 10.43 15.80
C GLU A 278 21.22 9.64 15.13
N ILE A 279 20.10 9.48 15.83
CA ILE A 279 18.88 8.84 15.35
C ILE A 279 17.73 9.83 15.55
N LYS A 280 16.96 10.09 14.50
CA LYS A 280 15.77 10.94 14.59
C LYS A 280 14.59 10.31 13.87
N LYS A 281 13.43 10.47 14.48
CA LYS A 281 12.15 10.28 13.83
C LYS A 281 11.81 11.53 13.02
N ILE A 282 11.41 11.34 11.78
CA ILE A 282 11.03 12.40 10.84
C ILE A 282 9.54 12.24 10.53
N ASP A 283 8.84 13.38 10.45
CA ASP A 283 7.46 13.49 9.96
C ASP A 283 6.37 12.76 10.76
N ASP A 284 6.55 12.64 12.08
CA ASP A 284 5.57 11.98 12.96
C ASP A 284 4.17 12.63 12.93
N GLU A 285 4.13 13.96 12.78
CA GLU A 285 2.90 14.75 12.68
C GLU A 285 2.05 14.38 11.47
N LYS A 286 2.65 13.85 10.38
CA LYS A 286 1.90 13.48 9.16
C LYS A 286 1.04 12.25 9.34
N LEU A 287 1.46 11.32 10.21
CA LEU A 287 0.67 10.15 10.53
C LEU A 287 -0.61 10.54 11.28
N GLU A 288 -0.49 11.44 12.26
CA GLU A 288 -1.63 12.03 12.98
C GLU A 288 -2.53 12.84 12.03
N GLU A 289 -1.94 13.62 11.13
CA GLU A 289 -2.69 14.34 10.10
C GLU A 289 -3.51 13.38 9.22
N ALA A 290 -2.90 12.28 8.75
CA ALA A 290 -3.56 11.28 7.94
C ALA A 290 -4.75 10.60 8.65
N VAL A 291 -4.63 10.35 9.96
CA VAL A 291 -5.74 9.88 10.81
C VAL A 291 -6.84 10.94 10.91
N SER A 292 -6.47 12.18 11.23
CA SER A 292 -7.43 13.28 11.42
C SER A 292 -8.26 13.56 10.17
N ARG A 293 -7.65 13.41 9.00
CA ARG A 293 -8.29 13.54 7.67
C ARG A 293 -9.04 12.28 7.23
N GLY A 294 -8.98 11.23 8.04
CA GLY A 294 -9.63 9.95 7.78
C GLY A 294 -9.02 9.19 6.59
N LEU A 295 -7.78 9.47 6.22
CA LEU A 295 -7.09 8.75 5.13
C LEU A 295 -6.68 7.35 5.56
N ILE A 296 -6.38 7.16 6.84
CA ILE A 296 -6.03 5.88 7.46
C ILE A 296 -6.82 5.67 8.75
N SER A 297 -6.82 4.44 9.26
CA SER A 297 -7.44 4.11 10.56
C SER A 297 -6.50 4.47 11.72
N GLU A 298 -7.06 4.73 12.91
CA GLU A 298 -6.29 4.84 14.16
C GLU A 298 -5.46 3.56 14.42
N ARG A 299 -6.04 2.39 14.11
CA ARG A 299 -5.37 1.10 14.24
C ARG A 299 -4.10 1.01 13.39
N LEU A 300 -4.10 1.56 12.17
CA LEU A 300 -2.89 1.59 11.35
C LEU A 300 -1.83 2.46 12.00
N ALA A 301 -2.20 3.65 12.50
CA ALA A 301 -1.26 4.53 13.17
C ALA A 301 -0.64 3.88 14.43
N GLU A 302 -1.42 3.14 15.21
CA GLU A 302 -0.92 2.35 16.35
C GLU A 302 0.06 1.25 15.90
N ILE A 303 -0.26 0.52 14.83
CA ILE A 303 0.61 -0.50 14.25
C ILE A 303 1.94 0.13 13.82
N SER A 304 1.90 1.25 13.10
CA SER A 304 3.07 1.99 12.66
C SER A 304 3.91 2.50 13.82
N SER A 305 3.27 2.98 14.88
CA SER A 305 3.95 3.47 16.08
C SER A 305 4.73 2.35 16.78
N ARG A 306 4.16 1.15 16.88
CA ARG A 306 4.87 -0.04 17.39
C ARG A 306 6.03 -0.45 16.48
N GLU A 307 5.85 -0.39 15.16
CA GLU A 307 6.92 -0.71 14.22
C GLU A 307 8.09 0.29 14.30
N ILE A 308 7.79 1.57 14.55
CA ILE A 308 8.79 2.60 14.82
C ILE A 308 9.60 2.26 16.07
N GLU A 309 8.94 1.98 17.19
CA GLU A 309 9.61 1.62 18.45
C GLU A 309 10.49 0.37 18.29
N LYS A 310 9.96 -0.66 17.63
CA LYS A 310 10.71 -1.88 17.28
C LYS A 310 11.96 -1.56 16.47
N ASN A 311 11.85 -0.69 15.46
CA ASN A 311 13.01 -0.29 14.65
C ASN A 311 14.02 0.49 15.48
N LEU A 312 13.59 1.50 16.24
CA LEU A 312 14.46 2.28 17.13
C LEU A 312 15.27 1.40 18.08
N ASN A 313 14.65 0.37 18.66
CA ASN A 313 15.29 -0.56 19.60
C ASN A 313 16.25 -1.56 18.94
N SER A 314 16.23 -1.67 17.61
CA SER A 314 17.03 -2.64 16.84
C SER A 314 18.15 -2.00 16.02
N ILE A 315 18.32 -0.68 16.07
CA ILE A 315 19.37 0.02 15.32
C ILE A 315 20.72 -0.21 15.99
N SER A 316 21.67 -0.72 15.21
CA SER A 316 23.08 -0.87 15.58
C SER A 316 23.95 -0.11 14.58
N ILE A 317 24.62 0.96 15.00
CA ILE A 317 25.37 1.83 14.07
C ILE A 317 26.52 1.07 13.39
N GLU A 318 27.13 0.10 14.07
CA GLU A 318 28.15 -0.77 13.51
C GLU A 318 27.58 -1.62 12.37
N GLU A 319 26.40 -2.22 12.55
CA GLU A 319 25.74 -3.00 11.51
C GLU A 319 25.36 -2.13 10.30
N GLU A 320 24.86 -0.91 10.55
CA GLU A 320 24.52 0.04 9.49
C GLU A 320 25.75 0.40 8.63
N ARG A 321 26.91 0.61 9.26
CA ARG A 321 28.19 0.89 8.58
C ARG A 321 28.73 -0.31 7.81
N GLU A 322 28.52 -1.53 8.31
CA GLU A 322 29.03 -2.75 7.69
C GLU A 322 28.09 -3.37 6.65
N ALA A 323 26.88 -2.84 6.47
CA ALA A 323 25.85 -3.43 5.60
C ALA A 323 26.23 -3.49 4.10
N TYR A 324 27.27 -2.76 3.66
CA TYR A 324 27.83 -2.97 2.31
C TYR A 324 28.33 -4.41 2.09
N ARG A 325 28.63 -5.16 3.17
CA ARG A 325 29.00 -6.58 3.13
C ARG A 325 27.83 -7.51 2.75
N PHE A 326 26.60 -6.99 2.71
CA PHE A 326 25.44 -7.75 2.23
C PHE A 326 25.42 -7.92 0.71
N LEU A 327 26.21 -7.13 -0.02
CA LEU A 327 26.37 -7.24 -1.48
C LEU A 327 27.11 -8.52 -1.88
#